data_AF-K2CR52-F1
#
_entry.id   AF-K2CR52-F1
#
_cell.length_a   1.000
_cell.length_b   1.000
_cell.length_c   1.000
_cell.angle_alpha   90.00
_cell.angle_beta   90.00
_cell.angle_gamma   90.00
#
_symmetry.space_group_name_H-M   'P 1'
#
loop_
_entity.id
_entity.type
_entity.pdbx_description
1 polymer ?
#
loop_
_entity_poly.entity_id
_entity_poly.type
_entity_poly.pdbx_seq_one_letter_code
_entity_poly.pdbx_strand_id
1 'polypeptide(L)'
;MDELKQRVTDILHKLNIPQTKLKIEDLGKEASDPAFWQDQVRATAKMKELAALQKEVEEGEFLEMLVAEGNETELRKLVEKMEIKVFLSGTYDRSDAILAIHAGQGGTEAMDWSSMLFRMYSRFIESKGWTWEEIEYTPGDEAGIK
;
A
#
# COMPACT_ATOMS: atom_id res chain seq x y z
N MET A 1 -17.82 -10.86 10.40
CA MET A 1 -18.19 -10.74 8.97
C MET A 1 -18.26 -9.33 8.43
N ASP A 2 -19.00 -8.42 9.05
CA ASP A 2 -19.23 -7.10 8.45
C ASP A 2 -17.95 -6.27 8.27
N GLU A 3 -16.99 -6.39 9.21
CA GLU A 3 -15.66 -5.79 9.09
C GLU A 3 -14.88 -6.29 7.86
N LEU A 4 -14.89 -7.61 7.59
CA LEU A 4 -14.19 -8.18 6.44
C LEU A 4 -14.85 -7.72 5.13
N LYS A 5 -16.18 -7.62 5.08
CA LYS A 5 -16.90 -7.11 3.91
C LYS A 5 -16.57 -5.64 3.63
N GLN A 6 -16.43 -4.83 4.68
CA GLN A 6 -16.00 -3.45 4.54
C GLN A 6 -14.58 -3.37 3.96
N ARG A 7 -13.65 -4.15 4.51
CA ARG A 7 -12.25 -4.22 4.02
C ARG A 7 -12.18 -4.64 2.55
N VAL A 8 -12.96 -5.64 2.14
CA VAL A 8 -13.09 -6.04 0.73
C VAL A 8 -13.59 -4.89 -0.13
N THR A 9 -14.62 -4.17 0.33
CA THR A 9 -15.18 -3.02 -0.38
C THR A 9 -14.12 -1.93 -0.60
N ASP A 10 -13.31 -1.65 0.42
CA ASP A 10 -12.23 -0.65 0.33
C ASP A 10 -11.14 -1.08 -0.66
N ILE A 11 -10.76 -2.38 -0.67
CA ILE A 11 -9.84 -2.95 -1.67
C ILE A 11 -10.40 -2.77 -3.07
N LEU A 12 -11.65 -3.18 -3.32
CA LEU A 12 -12.28 -3.13 -4.64
C LEU A 12 -12.40 -1.69 -5.17
N HIS A 13 -12.73 -0.73 -4.30
CA HIS A 13 -12.72 0.68 -4.64
C HIS A 13 -11.33 1.17 -5.04
N LYS A 14 -10.28 0.77 -4.32
CA LYS A 14 -8.91 1.18 -4.62
C LYS A 14 -8.38 0.55 -5.91
N LEU A 15 -8.76 -0.70 -6.19
CA LEU A 15 -8.44 -1.41 -7.44
C LEU A 15 -9.12 -0.80 -8.68
N ASN A 16 -10.22 -0.05 -8.48
CA ASN A 16 -11.00 0.58 -9.55
C ASN A 16 -11.25 -0.37 -10.73
N ILE A 17 -11.78 -1.56 -10.40
CA ILE A 17 -12.00 -2.67 -11.34
C ILE A 17 -12.66 -2.23 -12.66
N PRO A 18 -13.68 -1.34 -12.67
CA PRO A 18 -14.29 -0.88 -13.92
C PRO A 18 -13.31 -0.18 -14.86
N GLN A 19 -12.46 0.73 -14.35
CA GLN A 19 -11.46 1.42 -15.16
C GLN A 19 -10.34 0.47 -15.61
N THR A 20 -9.93 -0.44 -14.72
CA THR A 20 -8.92 -1.44 -15.03
C THR A 20 -9.35 -2.37 -16.17
N LYS A 21 -10.63 -2.78 -16.20
CA LYS A 21 -11.21 -3.56 -17.31
C LYS A 21 -11.19 -2.81 -18.64
N LEU A 22 -11.50 -1.52 -18.67
CA LEU A 22 -11.40 -0.70 -19.89
C LEU A 22 -9.95 -0.65 -20.41
N LYS A 23 -8.99 -0.46 -19.50
CA LYS A 23 -7.57 -0.44 -19.87
C LYS A 23 -7.08 -1.78 -20.43
N ILE A 24 -7.55 -2.90 -19.88
CA ILE A 24 -7.29 -4.25 -20.41
C ILE A 24 -7.85 -4.38 -21.83
N GLU A 25 -9.07 -3.90 -22.07
CA GLU A 25 -9.70 -3.94 -23.39
C GLU A 25 -8.91 -3.11 -24.42
N ASP A 26 -8.51 -1.89 -24.06
CA ASP A 26 -7.74 -1.00 -24.94
C ASP A 26 -6.36 -1.59 -25.28
N LEU A 27 -5.64 -2.13 -24.28
CA LEU A 27 -4.36 -2.81 -24.50
C LEU A 27 -4.54 -4.09 -25.35
N GLY A 28 -5.64 -4.82 -25.19
CA GLY A 28 -5.98 -5.97 -26.01
C GLY A 28 -6.24 -5.60 -27.48
N LYS A 29 -6.93 -4.47 -27.72
CA LYS A 29 -7.12 -3.90 -29.07
C LYS A 29 -5.79 -3.49 -29.69
N GLU A 30 -4.94 -2.78 -28.94
CA GLU A 30 -3.59 -2.41 -29.39
C GLU A 30 -2.77 -3.65 -29.78
N ALA A 31 -2.77 -4.69 -28.95
CA ALA A 31 -2.03 -5.92 -29.21
C ALA A 31 -2.52 -6.71 -30.44
N SER A 32 -3.74 -6.43 -30.91
CA SER A 32 -4.29 -7.03 -32.14
C SER A 32 -3.78 -6.37 -33.42
N ASP A 33 -3.20 -5.16 -33.32
CA ASP A 33 -2.60 -4.45 -34.46
C ASP A 33 -1.19 -5.01 -34.76
N PRO A 34 -0.89 -5.48 -35.98
CA PRO A 34 0.45 -5.90 -36.38
C PRO A 34 1.55 -4.84 -36.15
N ALA A 35 1.21 -3.54 -36.19
CA ALA A 35 2.14 -2.45 -35.93
C ALA A 35 2.65 -2.43 -34.47
N PHE A 36 1.85 -2.92 -33.52
CA PHE A 36 2.24 -3.02 -32.11
C PHE A 36 3.48 -3.90 -31.93
N TRP A 37 3.60 -4.96 -32.73
CA TRP A 37 4.67 -5.95 -32.64
C TRP A 37 5.98 -5.52 -33.33
N GLN A 38 5.99 -4.36 -34.00
CA GLN A 38 7.21 -3.82 -34.63
C GLN A 38 8.25 -3.37 -33.59
N ASP A 39 7.81 -2.95 -32.40
CA ASP A 39 8.69 -2.65 -31.26
C ASP A 39 8.54 -3.74 -30.18
N GLN A 40 9.41 -4.74 -30.26
CA GLN A 40 9.34 -5.92 -29.41
C GLN A 40 9.59 -5.60 -27.92
N VAL A 41 10.40 -4.58 -27.60
CA VAL A 41 10.68 -4.19 -26.21
C VAL A 41 9.44 -3.56 -25.60
N ARG A 42 8.82 -2.60 -26.31
CA ARG A 42 7.56 -1.96 -25.88
C ARG A 42 6.42 -2.97 -25.79
N ALA A 43 6.27 -3.84 -26.79
CA ALA A 43 5.24 -4.86 -26.82
C ALA A 43 5.35 -5.81 -25.62
N THR A 44 6.56 -6.28 -25.31
CA THR A 44 6.80 -7.16 -24.15
C THR A 44 6.45 -6.47 -22.84
N ALA A 45 6.83 -5.19 -22.68
CA ALA A 45 6.51 -4.42 -21.48
C ALA A 45 4.99 -4.24 -21.30
N LYS A 46 4.28 -3.88 -22.37
CA LYS A 46 2.81 -3.72 -22.37
C LYS A 46 2.07 -5.04 -22.16
N MET A 47 2.55 -6.15 -22.71
CA MET A 47 1.95 -7.47 -22.47
C MET A 47 2.13 -7.92 -21.01
N LYS A 48 3.27 -7.58 -20.40
CA LYS A 48 3.49 -7.81 -18.97
C LYS A 48 2.56 -6.96 -18.11
N GLU A 49 2.34 -5.70 -18.49
CA GLU A 49 1.35 -4.83 -17.84
C GLU A 49 -0.07 -5.40 -17.97
N LEU A 50 -0.48 -5.80 -19.18
CA LEU A 50 -1.77 -6.41 -19.45
C LEU A 50 -2.02 -7.63 -18.56
N ALA A 51 -1.06 -8.56 -18.50
CA ALA A 51 -1.16 -9.75 -17.66
C ALA A 51 -1.25 -9.41 -16.16
N ALA A 52 -0.56 -8.36 -15.71
CA ALA A 52 -0.64 -7.90 -14.32
C ALA A 52 -2.03 -7.31 -14.01
N LEU A 53 -2.59 -6.49 -14.91
CA LEU A 53 -3.93 -5.91 -14.75
C LEU A 53 -5.02 -6.98 -14.78
N GLN A 54 -4.92 -7.97 -15.68
CA GLN A 54 -5.86 -9.09 -15.74
C GLN A 54 -5.87 -9.87 -14.43
N LYS A 55 -4.68 -10.21 -13.92
CA LYS A 55 -4.54 -10.89 -12.62
C LYS A 55 -5.14 -10.07 -11.47
N GLU A 56 -4.98 -8.76 -11.49
CA GLU A 56 -5.54 -7.87 -10.46
C GLU A 56 -7.07 -7.86 -10.49
N VAL A 57 -7.67 -7.87 -11.68
CA VAL A 57 -9.13 -7.99 -11.84
C VAL A 57 -9.62 -9.35 -11.35
N GLU A 58 -8.96 -10.44 -11.75
CA GLU A 58 -9.29 -11.79 -11.31
C GLU A 58 -9.23 -11.93 -9.78
N GLU A 59 -8.19 -11.38 -9.15
CA GLU A 59 -8.04 -11.38 -7.68
C GLU A 59 -9.17 -10.60 -6.99
N GLY A 60 -9.59 -9.46 -7.55
CA GLY A 60 -10.72 -8.67 -7.05
C GLY A 60 -12.06 -9.40 -7.17
N GLU A 61 -12.37 -9.97 -8.33
CA GLU A 61 -13.59 -10.77 -8.55
C GLU A 61 -13.63 -12.00 -7.63
N PHE A 62 -12.48 -12.62 -7.37
CA PHE A 62 -12.38 -13.74 -6.45
C PHE A 62 -12.70 -13.34 -4.99
N LEU A 63 -12.36 -12.12 -4.55
CA LEU A 63 -12.81 -11.63 -3.24
C LEU A 63 -14.33 -11.50 -3.16
N GLU A 64 -14.96 -10.94 -4.19
CA GLU A 64 -16.42 -10.81 -4.24
C GLU A 64 -17.11 -12.18 -4.15
N MET A 65 -16.56 -13.17 -4.84
CA MET A 65 -17.02 -14.57 -4.77
C MET A 65 -16.88 -15.14 -3.36
N LEU A 66 -15.72 -15.00 -2.70
CA LEU A 66 -15.51 -15.48 -1.33
C LEU A 66 -16.43 -14.81 -0.30
N VAL A 67 -16.75 -13.53 -0.51
CA VAL A 67 -17.75 -12.82 0.31
C VAL A 67 -19.14 -13.43 0.14
N ALA A 68 -19.53 -13.78 -1.08
CA ALA A 68 -20.82 -14.41 -1.38
C ALA A 68 -20.93 -15.83 -0.81
N GLU A 69 -19.84 -16.60 -0.84
CA GLU A 69 -19.77 -17.98 -0.30
C GLU A 69 -19.71 -18.03 1.23
N GLY A 70 -19.33 -16.92 1.89
CA GLY A 70 -19.25 -16.85 3.35
C GLY A 70 -18.04 -17.59 3.96
N ASN A 71 -17.02 -17.91 3.17
CA ASN A 71 -15.80 -18.58 3.64
C ASN A 71 -14.85 -17.59 4.35
N GLU A 72 -15.09 -17.32 5.64
CA GLU A 72 -14.36 -16.28 6.40
C GLU A 72 -12.86 -16.53 6.51
N THR A 73 -12.45 -17.79 6.64
CA THR A 73 -11.05 -18.15 6.92
C THR A 73 -10.18 -17.86 5.71
N GLU A 74 -10.67 -18.23 4.52
CA GLU A 74 -9.97 -17.97 3.27
C GLU A 74 -10.05 -16.50 2.88
N LEU A 75 -11.22 -15.88 3.07
CA LEU A 75 -11.42 -14.46 2.83
C LEU A 75 -10.43 -13.62 3.66
N ARG A 76 -10.30 -13.90 4.96
CA ARG A 76 -9.38 -13.15 5.83
C ARG A 76 -7.94 -13.20 5.35
N LYS A 77 -7.45 -14.40 5.02
CA LYS A 77 -6.07 -14.59 4.51
C LYS A 77 -5.84 -13.80 3.22
N LEU A 78 -6.81 -13.82 2.31
CA LEU A 78 -6.68 -13.14 1.02
C LEU A 78 -6.79 -11.62 1.16
N VAL A 79 -7.71 -11.13 1.99
CA VAL A 79 -7.87 -9.70 2.33
C VAL A 79 -6.57 -9.14 2.92
N GLU A 80 -5.99 -9.79 3.92
CA GLU A 80 -4.74 -9.33 4.55
C GLU A 80 -3.59 -9.23 3.54
N LYS A 81 -3.49 -10.21 2.63
CA LYS A 81 -2.48 -10.20 1.56
C LYS A 81 -2.73 -9.08 0.55
N MET A 82 -3.98 -8.87 0.14
CA MET A 82 -4.32 -7.88 -0.87
C MET A 82 -4.30 -6.45 -0.36
N GLU A 83 -4.68 -6.19 0.89
CA GLU A 83 -4.60 -4.84 1.46
C GLU A 83 -3.17 -4.30 1.40
N ILE A 84 -2.18 -5.11 1.79
CA ILE A 84 -0.77 -4.72 1.68
C ILE A 84 -0.42 -4.43 0.22
N LYS A 85 -0.76 -5.34 -0.70
CA LYS A 85 -0.44 -5.16 -2.13
C LYS A 85 -1.07 -3.89 -2.72
N VAL A 86 -2.31 -3.59 -2.35
CA VAL A 86 -3.12 -2.54 -2.96
C VAL A 86 -2.82 -1.17 -2.34
N PHE A 87 -2.72 -1.10 -1.01
CA PHE A 87 -2.46 0.15 -0.29
C PHE A 87 -0.98 0.51 -0.22
N LEU A 88 -0.06 -0.46 -0.26
CA LEU A 88 1.39 -0.24 -0.29
C LEU A 88 1.98 -0.48 -1.69
N SER A 89 1.38 0.17 -2.70
CA SER A 89 1.76 0.08 -4.12
C SER A 89 2.49 1.33 -4.65
N GLY A 90 2.77 2.31 -3.80
CA GLY A 90 3.51 3.52 -4.12
C GLY A 90 4.98 3.26 -4.45
N THR A 91 5.58 4.20 -5.18
CA THR A 91 6.96 4.10 -5.69
C THR A 91 8.00 3.83 -4.60
N TYR A 92 7.77 4.34 -3.39
CA TYR A 92 8.72 4.29 -2.28
C TYR A 92 8.30 3.33 -1.16
N ASP A 93 7.18 2.60 -1.28
CA ASP A 93 6.64 1.78 -0.19
C ASP A 93 7.53 0.57 0.16
N ARG A 94 8.47 0.22 -0.73
CA ARG A 94 9.50 -0.80 -0.50
C ARG A 94 10.80 -0.26 0.10
N SER A 95 10.92 1.07 0.20
CA SER A 95 12.12 1.73 0.70
C SER A 95 12.02 1.93 2.20
N ASP A 96 13.17 2.11 2.84
CA ASP A 96 13.22 2.53 4.23
C ASP A 96 12.59 3.93 4.39
N ALA A 97 12.01 4.19 5.55
CA ALA A 97 11.38 5.46 5.88
C ALA A 97 12.28 6.29 6.79
N ILE A 98 12.34 7.60 6.52
CA ILE A 98 12.92 8.58 7.44
C ILE A 98 11.77 9.22 8.22
N LEU A 99 11.80 9.10 9.54
CA LEU A 99 10.85 9.74 10.44
C LEU A 99 11.51 10.94 11.11
N ALA A 100 10.97 12.14 10.85
CA ALA A 100 11.35 13.36 11.54
C ALA A 100 10.22 13.81 12.46
N ILE A 101 10.54 14.07 13.73
CA ILE A 101 9.61 14.58 14.73
C ILE A 101 10.09 15.97 15.11
N HIS A 102 9.20 16.97 14.99
CA HIS A 102 9.50 18.36 15.33
C HIS A 102 8.52 18.86 16.38
N ALA A 103 9.04 19.51 17.42
CA ALA A 103 8.19 20.18 18.39
C ALA A 103 7.46 21.35 17.72
N GLY A 104 6.14 21.35 17.84
CA GLY A 104 5.29 22.45 17.37
C GLY A 104 5.33 23.68 18.28
N GLN A 105 4.38 24.59 18.10
CA GLN A 105 4.20 25.71 19.02
C GLN A 105 3.73 25.19 20.40
N GLY A 106 4.35 25.67 21.47
CA GLY A 106 4.03 25.23 22.85
C GLY A 106 5.23 25.19 23.80
N GLY A 107 6.45 25.44 23.32
CA GLY A 107 7.65 25.46 24.17
C GLY A 107 7.92 24.08 24.79
N THR A 108 8.22 24.06 26.08
CA THR A 108 8.62 22.84 26.82
C THR A 108 7.57 21.71 26.76
N GLU A 109 6.27 22.02 26.79
CA GLU A 109 5.21 21.00 26.71
C GLU A 109 5.17 20.29 25.34
N ALA A 110 5.35 21.05 24.25
CA ALA A 110 5.42 20.49 22.90
C ALA A 110 6.67 19.63 22.71
N MET A 111 7.78 20.00 23.36
CA MET A 111 9.01 19.21 23.35
C MET A 111 8.85 17.90 24.13
N ASP A 112 8.19 17.92 25.30
CA ASP A 112 7.91 16.71 26.07
C ASP A 112 7.00 15.75 25.30
N TRP A 113 5.96 16.28 24.64
CA TRP A 113 5.11 15.48 23.75
C TRP A 113 5.89 14.86 22.58
N SER A 114 6.81 15.61 21.97
CA SER A 114 7.66 15.11 20.89
C SER A 114 8.54 13.94 21.37
N SER A 115 9.03 14.00 22.62
CA SER A 115 9.73 12.89 23.26
C SER A 115 8.82 11.67 23.48
N MET A 116 7.56 11.88 23.85
CA MET A 116 6.58 10.79 23.95
C MET A 116 6.33 10.12 22.61
N LEU A 117 6.21 10.90 21.53
CA LEU A 117 6.04 10.37 20.17
C LEU A 117 7.27 9.59 19.71
N PHE A 118 8.47 10.12 19.95
CA PHE A 118 9.72 9.42 19.64
C PHE A 118 9.75 8.04 20.32
N ARG A 119 9.45 7.98 21.62
CA ARG A 119 9.38 6.72 22.38
C ARG A 119 8.26 5.79 21.89
N MET A 120 7.14 6.34 21.43
CA MET A 120 6.04 5.55 20.88
C MET A 120 6.47 4.86 19.58
N TYR A 121 7.06 5.62 18.65
CA TYR A 121 7.48 5.08 17.36
C TYR A 121 8.66 4.13 17.47
N SER A 122 9.68 4.42 18.29
CA SER A 122 10.81 3.49 18.48
C SER A 122 10.34 2.13 19.00
N ARG A 123 9.47 2.11 20.00
CA ARG A 123 8.86 0.86 20.51
C ARG A 123 8.00 0.14 19.47
N PHE A 124 7.24 0.88 18.66
CA PHE A 124 6.44 0.28 17.59
C PHE A 124 7.34 -0.41 16.56
N ILE A 125 8.40 0.28 16.10
CA ILE A 125 9.37 -0.25 15.14
C ILE A 125 10.03 -1.52 15.69
N GLU A 126 10.50 -1.48 16.95
CA GLU A 126 11.06 -2.66 17.62
C GLU A 126 10.06 -3.81 17.73
N SER A 127 8.80 -3.53 18.06
CA SER A 127 7.75 -4.56 18.15
C SER A 127 7.44 -5.24 16.82
N LYS A 128 7.72 -4.56 15.69
CA LYS A 128 7.62 -5.12 14.34
C LYS A 128 8.86 -5.92 13.91
N GLY A 129 9.93 -5.91 14.73
CA GLY A 129 11.21 -6.53 14.40
C GLY A 129 12.00 -5.76 13.35
N TRP A 130 11.68 -4.47 13.15
CA TRP A 130 12.40 -3.61 12.22
C TRP A 130 13.61 -2.97 12.91
N THR A 131 14.65 -2.68 12.14
CA THR A 131 15.82 -1.95 12.61
C THR A 131 15.61 -0.45 12.43
N TRP A 132 16.14 0.36 13.34
CA TRP A 132 16.20 1.81 13.20
C TRP A 132 17.51 2.34 13.75
N GLU A 133 17.91 3.51 13.25
CA GLU A 133 19.04 4.28 13.75
C GLU A 133 18.61 5.74 13.96
N GLU A 134 19.23 6.40 14.93
CA GLU A 134 19.05 7.83 15.16
C GLU A 134 19.99 8.61 14.23
N ILE A 135 19.43 9.44 13.36
CA ILE A 135 20.22 10.28 12.42
C ILE A 135 20.57 11.63 13.07
N GLU A 136 19.59 12.28 13.69
CA GLU A 136 19.74 13.58 14.32
C GLU A 136 18.84 13.66 15.56
N TYR A 137 19.36 14.27 16.63
CA TYR A 137 18.65 14.46 17.89
C TYR A 137 19.01 15.81 18.52
N THR A 138 17.99 16.62 18.80
CA THR A 138 18.15 17.90 19.49
C THR A 138 17.34 17.89 20.79
N PRO A 139 17.97 17.90 21.98
CA PRO A 139 17.25 18.00 23.23
C PRO A 139 16.57 19.36 23.39
N GLY A 140 15.42 19.39 24.05
CA GLY A 140 14.79 20.63 24.49
C GLY A 140 15.59 21.31 25.61
N ASP A 141 15.46 22.63 25.72
CA ASP A 141 16.25 23.43 26.68
C ASP A 141 15.93 23.08 28.15
N GLU A 142 14.68 22.72 28.44
CA GLU A 142 14.23 22.32 29.80
C GLU A 142 13.78 20.85 29.85
N ALA A 143 13.06 20.37 28.83
CA ALA A 143 12.60 18.99 28.72
C ALA A 143 12.31 18.61 27.26
N GLY A 144 12.28 17.30 27.00
CA GLY A 144 11.80 16.75 25.73
C GLY A 144 12.78 16.87 24.55
N ILE A 145 12.23 16.79 23.34
CA ILE A 145 12.98 16.83 22.06
C ILE A 145 12.45 18.01 21.24
N LYS A 146 13.34 18.72 20.57
CA LYS A 146 13.02 19.86 19.71
C LYS A 146 12.90 19.46 18.24
#